data_AF-A0A3A5Z6D1-F1
#
_entry.id   AF-A0A3A5Z6D1-F1
#
_cell.length_a   1.000
_cell.length_b   1.000
_cell.length_c   1.000
_cell.angle_alpha   90.00
_cell.angle_beta   90.00
_cell.angle_gamma   90.00
#
_symmetry.space_group_name_H-M   'P 1'
#
loop_
_entity.id
_entity.type
_entity.pdbx_description
1 polymer ?
#
loop_
_entity_poly.entity_id
_entity_poly.type
_entity_poly.pdbx_seq_one_letter_code
_entity_poly.pdbx_strand_id
1 'polypeptide(L)' 'MATKINMDRYVWEGWTVGAFIRELAPQVEMIMSGQSWREPFRNKQELADWCRDNQPYYKKRIPEVNSYFARMYNLK' A
#
# COMPACT_ATOMS: atom_id res chain seq x y z
N MET A 1 5.98 11.72 -16.10
CA MET A 1 6.31 12.49 -14.88
C MET A 1 5.90 11.65 -13.67
N ALA A 2 6.78 11.43 -12.70
CA ALA A 2 6.40 10.71 -11.49
C ALA A 2 5.50 11.62 -10.65
N THR A 3 4.20 11.35 -10.62
CA THR A 3 3.26 12.10 -9.78
C THR A 3 3.71 11.99 -8.33
N LYS A 4 4.00 13.13 -7.70
CA LYS A 4 4.36 13.18 -6.29
C LYS A 4 3.13 12.75 -5.48
N ILE A 5 3.28 11.71 -4.67
CA ILE A 5 2.22 11.24 -3.78
C ILE A 5 2.01 12.29 -2.68
N ASN A 6 0.78 12.77 -2.54
CA ASN A 6 0.40 13.68 -1.46
C ASN A 6 0.12 12.86 -0.19
N MET A 7 1.08 12.84 0.74
CA MET A 7 1.01 12.08 1.99
C MET A 7 -0.03 12.62 2.96
N ASP A 8 -0.36 13.91 2.88
CA ASP A 8 -1.24 14.61 3.83
C ASP A 8 -2.70 14.63 3.37
N ARG A 9 -3.00 14.08 2.18
CA ARG A 9 -4.37 13.96 1.70
C ARG A 9 -5.19 13.09 2.65
N TYR A 10 -6.25 13.66 3.22
CA TYR A 10 -7.23 12.92 4.00
C TYR A 10 -8.01 11.92 3.14
N VAL A 11 -8.28 10.76 3.72
CA VAL A 11 -9.01 9.65 3.09
C VAL A 11 -10.22 9.26 3.92
N TRP A 12 -10.05 9.03 5.23
CA TRP A 12 -11.11 8.51 6.10
C TRP A 12 -10.92 8.98 7.55
N GLU A 13 -11.88 9.70 8.12
CA GLU A 13 -11.91 10.06 9.56
C GLU A 13 -10.56 10.49 10.15
N GLY A 14 -9.92 11.50 9.53
CA GLY A 14 -8.62 12.01 9.99
C GLY A 14 -7.41 11.18 9.54
N TRP A 15 -7.59 10.02 8.90
CA TRP A 15 -6.52 9.25 8.29
C TRP A 15 -6.08 9.87 6.96
N THR A 16 -4.78 10.10 6.85
CA THR A 16 -4.15 10.55 5.62
C THR A 16 -3.58 9.38 4.82
N VAL A 17 -3.27 9.59 3.54
CA VAL A 17 -2.52 8.64 2.71
C VAL A 17 -1.27 8.12 3.43
N GLY A 18 -0.52 9.02 4.09
CA GLY A 18 0.67 8.65 4.85
C GLY A 18 0.38 7.82 6.11
N ALA A 19 -0.79 7.97 6.74
CA ALA A 19 -1.20 7.11 7.85
C ALA A 19 -1.43 5.67 7.36
N PHE A 20 -2.14 5.51 6.24
CA PHE A 20 -2.36 4.19 5.62
C PHE A 20 -1.05 3.52 5.19
N ILE A 21 -0.12 4.26 4.58
CA ILE A 21 1.19 3.73 4.20
C ILE A 21 1.96 3.24 5.44
N ARG A 22 2.01 4.04 6.51
CA ARG A 22 2.74 3.66 7.74
C ARG A 22 2.18 2.39 8.37
N GLU A 23 0.86 2.24 8.38
CA GLU A 23 0.21 1.05 8.97
C GLU A 23 0.49 -0.23 8.15
N LEU A 24 0.45 -0.13 6.82
CA LEU A 24 0.64 -1.30 5.96
C LEU A 24 2.11 -1.68 5.75
N ALA A 25 3.04 -0.72 5.88
CA ALA A 25 4.43 -0.90 5.51
C ALA A 25 5.13 -2.10 6.17
N PRO A 26 5.01 -2.36 7.48
CA PRO A 26 5.69 -3.50 8.11
C PRO A 26 5.25 -4.85 7.52
N GLN A 27 3.96 -5.00 7.24
CA GLN A 27 3.42 -6.22 6.66
C GLN A 27 3.81 -6.39 5.20
N VAL A 28 3.76 -5.30 4.42
CA VAL A 28 4.20 -5.31 3.02
C VAL A 28 5.70 -5.65 2.94
N GLU A 29 6.52 -5.08 3.83
CA GLU A 29 7.96 -5.39 3.91
C GLU A 29 8.22 -6.85 4.23
N MET A 30 7.56 -7.41 5.25
CA MET A 30 7.68 -8.85 5.57
C MET A 30 7.27 -9.74 4.40
N ILE A 31 6.22 -9.39 3.66
CA ILE A 31 5.77 -10.15 2.49
C ILE A 31 6.81 -10.07 1.38
N MET A 32 7.29 -8.86 1.07
CA MET A 32 8.23 -8.65 -0.03
C MET A 32 9.65 -9.15 0.27
N SER A 33 10.05 -9.23 1.54
CA SER A 33 11.33 -9.81 1.98
C SER A 33 11.30 -11.34 2.09
N GLY A 34 10.15 -11.98 1.86
CA GLY A 34 9.99 -13.43 2.02
C GLY A 34 9.95 -13.90 3.47
N GLN A 35 9.70 -12.99 4.42
CA GLN A 35 9.57 -13.28 5.86
C GLN A 35 8.11 -13.50 6.30
N SER A 36 7.20 -13.64 5.34
CA SER A 36 5.78 -13.93 5.57
C SER A 36 5.43 -15.32 5.03
N TRP A 37 4.34 -15.90 5.55
CA TRP A 37 3.73 -17.12 4.97
C TRP A 37 3.20 -16.88 3.55
N ARG A 38 2.93 -15.61 3.21
CA ARG A 38 2.49 -15.18 1.90
C ARG A 38 3.71 -14.85 1.04
N GLU A 39 3.75 -15.38 -0.18
CA GLU A 39 4.76 -15.04 -1.18
C GLU A 39 4.75 -13.54 -1.53
N PRO A 40 5.91 -12.97 -1.95
CA PRO A 40 5.99 -11.62 -2.47
C PRO A 40 4.96 -11.33 -3.57
N PHE A 41 4.41 -10.10 -3.57
CA PHE A 41 3.47 -9.67 -4.61
C PHE A 41 4.14 -9.67 -5.98
N ARG A 42 3.45 -10.20 -6.99
CA ARG A 42 3.98 -10.36 -8.34
C ARG A 42 3.69 -9.16 -9.24
N ASN A 43 2.63 -8.42 -8.94
CA ASN A 43 2.16 -7.30 -9.75
C ASN A 43 1.38 -6.27 -8.93
N LYS A 44 1.12 -5.11 -9.53
CA LYS A 44 0.36 -4.01 -8.88
C LYS A 44 -1.04 -4.39 -8.44
N GLN A 45 -1.70 -5.25 -9.20
CA GLN A 45 -3.09 -5.62 -8.97
C GLN A 45 -3.22 -6.45 -7.68
N GLU A 46 -2.33 -7.43 -7.52
CA GLU A 46 -2.24 -8.26 -6.33
C GLU A 46 -1.92 -7.44 -5.07
N LEU A 47 -0.95 -6.53 -5.15
CA LEU A 47 -0.62 -5.62 -4.05
C LEU A 47 -1.82 -4.72 -3.70
N ALA A 48 -2.54 -4.20 -4.70
CA ALA A 48 -3.67 -3.29 -4.50
C ALA A 48 -4.88 -3.99 -3.85
N ASP A 49 -5.15 -5.25 -4.22
CA ASP A 49 -6.19 -6.04 -3.60
C ASP A 49 -5.84 -6.38 -2.15
N TRP A 50 -4.57 -6.75 -1.91
CA TRP A 50 -4.10 -6.98 -0.55
C TRP A 50 -4.19 -5.71 0.31
N CYS A 51 -3.78 -4.55 -0.21
CA CYS A 51 -3.90 -3.28 0.51
C CYS A 51 -5.37 -2.99 0.85
N ARG A 52 -6.30 -3.11 -0.10
CA ARG A 52 -7.75 -2.91 0.14
C ARG A 52 -8.27 -3.79 1.28
N ASP A 53 -7.86 -5.04 1.31
CA ASP A 53 -8.39 -6.02 2.26
C ASP A 53 -7.76 -5.86 3.66
N ASN A 54 -6.50 -5.40 3.74
CA ASN A 54 -5.74 -5.31 5.00
C ASN A 54 -5.66 -3.91 5.59
N GLN A 55 -5.93 -2.85 4.82
CA GLN A 55 -5.89 -1.49 5.33
C GLN A 55 -6.98 -1.25 6.39
N PRO A 56 -6.70 -0.46 7.43
CA PRO A 56 -7.63 -0.24 8.52
C PRO A 56 -8.81 0.63 8.07
N TYR A 57 -10.02 0.35 8.57
CA TYR A 57 -11.27 1.14 8.37
C TYR A 57 -11.81 1.27 6.94
N TYR A 58 -10.98 1.59 5.95
CA TYR A 58 -11.39 1.95 4.60
C TYR A 58 -11.18 0.80 3.63
N LYS A 59 -12.17 -0.06 3.37
CA LYS A 59 -12.00 -1.25 2.50
C LYS A 59 -12.13 -0.95 1.00
N LYS A 60 -11.58 0.18 0.54
CA LYS A 60 -11.51 0.59 -0.86
C LYS A 60 -10.08 0.91 -1.23
N ARG A 61 -9.73 0.72 -2.50
CA ARG A 61 -8.40 1.05 -3.02
C ARG A 61 -8.11 2.54 -2.80
N ILE A 62 -6.92 2.83 -2.27
CA ILE A 62 -6.37 4.19 -2.22
C ILE A 62 -5.25 4.23 -3.27
N PRO A 63 -5.47 4.85 -4.45
CA PRO A 63 -4.52 4.81 -5.56
C PRO A 63 -3.10 5.22 -5.17
N GLU A 64 -2.97 6.19 -4.28
CA GLU A 64 -1.69 6.69 -3.80
C GLU A 64 -0.94 5.69 -2.93
N VAL A 65 -1.64 4.99 -2.03
CA VAL A 65 -1.05 3.93 -1.19
C VAL A 65 -0.54 2.79 -2.07
N ASN A 66 -1.38 2.34 -3.02
CA ASN A 66 -1.02 1.30 -3.97
C ASN A 66 0.19 1.71 -4.83
N SER A 67 0.18 2.95 -5.33
CA SER A 67 1.27 3.48 -6.16
C SER A 67 2.57 3.62 -5.37
N TYR A 68 2.49 3.97 -4.09
CA TYR A 68 3.66 4.08 -3.21
C TYR A 68 4.40 2.75 -3.13
N PHE A 69 3.71 1.69 -2.71
CA PHE A 69 4.31 0.37 -2.54
C PHE A 69 4.71 -0.26 -3.88
N ALA A 70 3.88 -0.12 -4.92
CA ALA A 70 4.20 -0.62 -6.25
C ALA A 70 5.51 -0.02 -6.78
N ARG A 71 5.73 1.29 -6.57
CA ARG A 71 6.97 1.96 -6.95
C ARG A 71 8.15 1.52 -6.09
N MET A 72 7.95 1.37 -4.77
CA MET A 72 8.99 0.93 -3.84
C MET A 72 9.57 -0.44 -4.25
N TYR A 73 8.73 -1.36 -4.69
CA TYR A 73 9.14 -2.71 -5.07
C TYR A 73 9.20 -2.97 -6.59
N ASN A 74 9.16 -1.92 -7.41
CA ASN A 74 9.22 -2.00 -8.87
C ASN A 74 8.20 -2.99 -9.50
N LEU A 75 7.00 -3.07 -8.91
CA LEU A 75 5.93 -3.93 -9.41
C LEU A 75 5.36 -3.36 -10.71
N LYS A 76 5.16 -4.23 -11.70
CA LYS A 76 4.60 -3.87 -13.00
C LYS A 76 3.08 -3.76 -12.95
#